data_AF-A0A2E5TR47-F1
#
_entry.id   AF-A0A2E5TR47-F1
#
_cell.length_a   1.000
_cell.length_b   1.000
_cell.length_c   1.000
_cell.angle_alpha   90.00
_cell.angle_beta   90.00
_cell.angle_gamma   90.00
#
_symmetry.space_group_name_H-M   'P 1'
#
loop_
_entity.id
_entity.type
_entity.pdbx_description
1 polymer ?
#
loop_
_entity_poly.entity_id
_entity_poly.type
_entity_poly.pdbx_seq_one_letter_code
_entity_poly.pdbx_strand_id
1 'polypeptide(L)'
;MILLIAKLGLGYGVIVVIIILLIIALARKSKDVSYNQPKTNQKTYPTPQTSASINKTPSNSEDDSISDFTVLDDIIAQNKSKESVINDIPNEKLAYTPKDDKRLIVAKAIKTDAALEFYYSNYNGEASKRTVSNLDYSEEFGTEYISGFCHLREEDRTFKIERMSKLKVVS
;
A
#
# COMPACT_ATOMS: atom_id res chain seq x y z
N MET A 1 13.42 -25.17 42.39
CA MET A 1 12.22 -25.62 41.64
C MET A 1 12.46 -26.77 40.66
N ILE A 2 13.72 -27.13 40.34
CA ILE A 2 14.07 -28.25 39.45
C ILE A 2 13.95 -29.62 40.14
N LEU A 3 14.04 -29.67 41.48
CA LEU A 3 13.99 -30.93 42.24
C LEU A 3 12.58 -31.54 42.44
N LEU A 4 11.49 -30.85 42.08
CA LEU A 4 10.14 -31.39 42.26
C LEU A 4 9.67 -32.28 41.08
N ILE A 5 10.37 -32.24 39.94
CA ILE A 5 9.90 -32.81 38.67
C ILE A 5 10.27 -34.30 38.53
N ALA A 6 11.26 -34.78 39.31
CA ALA A 6 11.78 -36.15 39.20
C ALA A 6 10.89 -37.24 39.84
N LYS A 7 9.86 -36.88 40.63
CA LYS A 7 8.98 -37.86 41.32
C LYS A 7 7.80 -38.37 40.48
N LEU A 8 7.54 -37.79 39.32
CA LEU A 8 6.30 -38.05 38.57
C LEU A 8 6.42 -39.11 37.47
N GLY A 9 7.62 -39.64 37.19
CA GLY A 9 7.82 -40.68 36.17
C GLY A 9 7.39 -40.26 34.76
N LEU A 10 7.11 -38.98 34.52
CA LEU A 10 6.82 -38.45 33.21
C LEU A 10 8.12 -38.48 32.39
N GLY A 11 8.18 -39.40 31.42
CA GLY A 11 9.28 -39.47 30.48
C GLY A 11 9.50 -38.13 29.78
N TYR A 12 10.75 -37.85 29.42
CA TYR A 12 11.17 -36.59 28.81
C TYR A 12 10.27 -36.16 27.63
N GLY A 13 9.76 -37.14 26.86
CA GLY A 13 8.81 -36.89 25.76
C GLY A 13 7.52 -36.19 26.19
N VAL A 14 6.94 -36.53 27.34
CA VAL A 14 5.71 -35.91 27.84
C VAL A 14 5.97 -34.46 28.28
N ILE A 15 7.12 -34.21 28.89
CA ILE A 15 7.55 -32.86 29.30
C ILE A 15 7.73 -31.97 28.08
N VAL A 16 8.38 -32.47 27.03
CA VAL A 16 8.57 -31.71 25.77
C VAL A 16 7.23 -31.38 25.12
N VAL A 17 6.27 -32.32 25.09
CA VAL A 17 4.92 -32.07 24.56
C VAL A 17 4.19 -31.01 25.38
N ILE A 18 4.25 -31.06 26.72
CA ILE A 18 3.64 -30.04 27.59
C ILE A 18 4.25 -28.66 27.32
N ILE A 19 5.58 -28.58 27.20
CA ILE A 19 6.27 -27.31 26.90
C ILE A 19 5.85 -26.76 25.53
N ILE A 20 5.79 -27.61 24.50
CA ILE A 20 5.34 -27.21 23.15
C ILE A 20 3.90 -26.69 23.19
N LEU A 21 2.98 -27.38 23.90
CA LEU A 21 1.60 -26.94 24.05
C LEU A 21 1.51 -25.60 24.80
N LEU A 22 2.38 -25.38 25.80
CA LEU A 22 2.45 -24.12 26.55
C LEU A 22 2.93 -22.97 25.64
N ILE A 23 3.94 -23.21 24.80
CA ILE A 23 4.42 -22.21 23.82
C ILE A 23 3.32 -21.88 22.81
N ILE A 24 2.60 -22.88 22.28
CA ILE A 24 1.48 -22.66 21.36
C ILE A 24 0.34 -21.90 22.05
N ALA A 25 0.02 -22.21 23.31
CA ALA A 25 -1.01 -21.52 24.06
C ALA A 25 -0.64 -20.06 24.35
N LEU A 26 0.62 -19.77 24.66
CA LEU A 26 1.12 -18.39 24.83
C LEU A 26 1.10 -17.62 23.50
N ALA A 27 1.45 -18.26 22.39
CA ALA A 27 1.34 -17.66 21.05
C ALA A 27 -0.11 -17.37 20.65
N ARG A 28 -1.08 -18.20 21.09
CA ARG A 28 -2.52 -17.96 20.87
C ARG A 28 -3.09 -16.89 21.78
N LYS A 29 -2.63 -16.79 23.03
CA LYS A 29 -3.11 -15.77 23.99
C LYS A 29 -2.79 -14.33 23.55
N SER A 30 -1.84 -14.13 22.65
CA SER A 30 -1.59 -12.83 22.01
C SER A 30 -2.65 -12.42 20.96
N LYS A 31 -3.56 -13.32 20.56
CA LYS A 31 -4.59 -13.05 19.54
C LYS A 31 -5.99 -12.81 20.11
N ASP A 32 -6.16 -12.99 21.42
CA ASP A 32 -7.41 -12.69 22.13
C ASP A 32 -7.31 -11.37 22.90
N VAL A 33 -6.77 -10.32 22.27
CA VAL A 33 -7.30 -8.98 22.57
C VAL A 33 -8.69 -8.98 21.96
N SER A 34 -9.65 -9.42 22.76
CA SER A 34 -11.06 -9.14 22.55
C SER A 34 -11.17 -7.61 22.49
N TYR A 35 -11.14 -7.07 21.28
CA TYR A 35 -11.59 -5.71 21.03
C TYR A 35 -13.02 -5.68 21.52
N ASN A 36 -13.25 -5.13 22.71
CA ASN A 36 -14.51 -4.49 23.01
C ASN A 36 -14.64 -3.40 21.95
N GLN A 37 -15.30 -3.73 20.84
CA GLN A 37 -15.72 -2.79 19.83
C GLN A 37 -16.50 -1.72 20.62
N PRO A 38 -16.01 -0.47 20.77
CA PRO A 38 -16.90 0.59 21.15
C PRO A 38 -18.02 0.57 20.10
N LYS A 39 -19.28 0.58 20.52
CA LYS A 39 -20.42 0.70 19.61
C LYS A 39 -20.23 1.99 18.81
N THR A 40 -19.54 1.90 17.67
CA THR A 40 -19.37 2.99 16.75
C THR A 40 -20.73 3.17 16.10
N ASN A 41 -21.42 4.24 16.48
CA ASN A 41 -22.49 4.79 15.67
C ASN A 41 -21.94 4.92 14.25
N GLN A 42 -22.46 4.09 13.34
CA GLN A 42 -22.09 4.09 11.94
C GLN A 42 -22.43 5.47 11.37
N LYS A 43 -21.45 6.37 11.31
CA LYS A 43 -21.50 7.49 10.38
C LYS A 43 -21.11 6.91 9.03
N THR A 44 -22.13 6.58 8.24
CA THR A 44 -22.02 6.35 6.81
C THR A 44 -21.34 7.56 6.18
N TYR A 45 -20.13 7.36 5.67
CA TYR A 45 -19.51 8.35 4.79
C TYR A 45 -20.23 8.28 3.45
N PRO A 46 -20.72 9.42 2.91
CA PRO A 46 -21.43 9.41 1.64
C PRO A 46 -20.48 8.99 0.52
N THR A 47 -20.88 7.96 -0.22
CA THR A 47 -20.32 7.57 -1.51
C THR A 47 -20.32 8.79 -2.44
N PRO A 48 -19.19 9.12 -3.11
CA PRO A 48 -19.17 10.20 -4.08
C PRO A 48 -20.15 9.88 -5.23
N GLN A 49 -21.19 10.70 -5.37
CA GLN A 49 -22.09 10.63 -6.52
C GLN A 49 -21.40 11.25 -7.73
N THR A 50 -21.10 10.43 -8.74
CA THR A 50 -20.72 10.88 -10.08
C THR A 50 -21.98 11.32 -10.80
N SER A 51 -22.18 12.64 -10.95
CA SER A 51 -23.19 13.21 -11.84
C SER A 51 -22.52 14.09 -12.90
N ALA A 52 -22.57 13.63 -14.15
CA ALA A 52 -22.45 14.48 -15.33
C ALA A 52 -23.16 13.79 -16.49
N SER A 53 -24.44 14.13 -16.66
CA SER A 53 -25.17 14.03 -17.93
C SER A 53 -25.10 15.42 -18.57
N ILE A 54 -24.88 15.51 -19.88
CA ILE A 54 -25.40 16.57 -20.76
C ILE A 54 -25.16 16.18 -22.24
N ASN A 55 -26.29 15.93 -22.90
CA ASN A 55 -26.74 16.34 -24.24
C ASN A 55 -26.43 15.58 -25.55
N LYS A 56 -27.53 15.51 -26.31
CA LYS A 56 -27.81 14.89 -27.62
C LYS A 56 -27.17 15.60 -28.82
N THR A 57 -26.91 14.73 -29.82
CA THR A 57 -26.90 14.80 -31.29
C THR A 57 -27.42 16.07 -31.99
N PRO A 58 -26.86 16.40 -33.18
CA PRO A 58 -27.61 16.11 -34.41
C PRO A 58 -26.80 15.42 -35.52
N SER A 59 -27.55 14.67 -36.33
CA SER A 59 -27.21 14.05 -37.61
C SER A 59 -26.72 15.06 -38.65
N ASN A 60 -25.81 14.64 -39.53
CA ASN A 60 -25.85 14.98 -40.94
C ASN A 60 -25.27 13.82 -41.76
N SER A 61 -26.06 13.39 -42.73
CA SER A 61 -25.71 12.61 -43.89
C SER A 61 -24.77 13.41 -44.80
N GLU A 62 -23.81 12.75 -45.43
CA GLU A 62 -23.61 12.81 -46.89
C GLU A 62 -22.56 11.79 -47.33
N ASP A 63 -22.93 11.12 -48.41
CA ASP A 63 -22.23 10.16 -49.24
C ASP A 63 -21.08 10.87 -49.98
N ASP A 64 -19.90 10.26 -50.07
CA ASP A 64 -19.13 10.25 -51.33
C ASP A 64 -17.84 9.43 -51.23
N SER A 65 -17.84 8.37 -52.05
CA SER A 65 -16.74 7.74 -52.78
C SER A 65 -15.28 8.14 -52.44
N ILE A 66 -14.49 7.15 -52.02
CA ILE A 66 -13.04 7.15 -52.28
C ILE A 66 -12.65 5.79 -52.87
N SER A 67 -12.58 5.78 -54.20
CA SER A 67 -11.72 4.88 -54.94
C SER A 67 -10.26 5.26 -54.72
N ASP A 68 -9.42 4.24 -54.83
CA ASP A 68 -8.10 4.27 -55.44
C ASP A 68 -6.92 3.87 -54.53
N PHE A 69 -6.61 2.60 -54.74
CA PHE A 69 -5.50 1.80 -54.27
C PHE A 69 -4.29 2.15 -55.16
N THR A 70 -3.32 2.93 -54.68
CA THR A 70 -1.92 2.97 -55.18
C THR A 70 -1.06 4.02 -54.44
N VAL A 71 -0.80 3.86 -53.13
CA VAL A 71 0.26 4.64 -52.44
C VAL A 71 0.99 3.82 -51.36
N LEU A 72 1.26 2.53 -51.62
CA LEU A 72 2.02 1.69 -50.68
C LEU A 72 3.50 1.53 -51.08
N ASP A 73 3.85 1.76 -52.34
CA ASP A 73 5.22 1.55 -52.83
C ASP A 73 6.14 2.77 -52.65
N ASP A 74 5.58 3.99 -52.53
CA ASP A 74 6.37 5.22 -52.31
C ASP A 74 6.79 5.43 -50.85
N ILE A 75 6.09 4.80 -49.88
CA ILE A 75 6.40 4.94 -48.44
C ILE A 75 7.66 4.15 -48.06
N ILE A 76 7.97 3.05 -48.77
CA ILE A 76 9.09 2.18 -48.44
C ILE A 76 10.43 2.74 -48.97
N ALA A 77 10.41 3.48 -50.08
CA ALA A 77 11.61 4.07 -50.67
C ALA A 77 12.20 5.26 -49.88
N GLN A 78 11.39 5.95 -49.05
CA GLN A 78 11.90 7.04 -48.20
C GLN A 78 12.53 6.57 -46.89
N ASN A 79 12.29 5.33 -46.45
CA ASN A 79 12.80 4.83 -45.17
C ASN A 79 14.23 4.25 -45.23
N LYS A 80 14.91 4.36 -46.38
CA LYS A 80 16.29 3.85 -46.55
C LYS A 80 17.40 4.89 -46.28
N SER A 81 17.06 6.07 -45.76
CA SER A 81 18.04 7.12 -45.40
C SER A 81 17.98 7.59 -43.93
N LYS A 82 17.19 6.93 -43.06
CA LYS A 82 17.09 7.25 -41.62
C LYS A 82 17.88 6.31 -40.71
N GLU A 83 18.96 5.74 -41.22
CA GLU A 83 19.97 5.03 -40.44
C GLU A 83 20.99 6.04 -39.83
N SER A 84 20.50 7.05 -39.09
CA SER A 84 21.36 7.98 -38.31
C SER A 84 20.57 8.95 -37.40
N VAL A 85 19.45 8.54 -36.80
CA VAL A 85 18.78 9.36 -35.77
C VAL A 85 18.31 8.50 -34.60
N ILE A 86 19.27 7.96 -33.86
CA ILE A 86 19.06 7.54 -32.47
C ILE A 86 19.87 8.53 -31.63
N ASN A 87 19.41 9.78 -31.47
CA ASN A 87 19.99 10.75 -30.53
C ASN A 87 19.05 11.88 -30.08
N ASP A 88 17.74 11.81 -30.34
CA ASP A 88 16.78 12.84 -29.93
C ASP A 88 15.51 12.25 -29.31
N ILE A 89 15.65 11.31 -28.37
CA ILE A 89 14.59 11.12 -27.37
C ILE A 89 14.92 12.09 -26.24
N PRO A 90 14.11 13.14 -25.99
CA PRO A 90 14.29 13.97 -24.83
C PRO A 90 14.22 13.07 -23.59
N ASN A 91 15.35 12.94 -22.90
CA ASN A 91 15.48 12.31 -21.59
C ASN A 91 14.84 13.23 -20.54
N GLU A 92 13.55 13.53 -20.72
CA GLU A 92 12.76 14.42 -19.89
C GLU A 92 11.55 13.64 -19.32
N LYS A 93 11.83 12.46 -18.75
CA LYS A 93 10.91 11.87 -17.79
C LYS A 93 11.69 11.39 -16.57
N LEU A 94 12.02 12.40 -15.77
CA LEU A 94 12.30 12.35 -14.34
C LEU A 94 13.53 11.53 -13.98
N ALA A 95 14.68 12.22 -13.94
CA ALA A 95 15.82 11.82 -13.13
C ALA A 95 15.34 11.54 -11.68
N TYR A 96 15.05 10.27 -11.40
CA TYR A 96 14.70 9.75 -10.08
C TYR A 96 15.87 10.02 -9.15
N THR A 97 15.74 11.04 -8.31
CA THR A 97 16.72 11.31 -7.27
C THR A 97 16.46 10.35 -6.11
N PRO A 98 17.42 9.49 -5.70
CA PRO A 98 17.26 8.47 -4.65
C PRO A 98 17.01 8.99 -3.21
N LYS A 99 16.48 10.21 -3.07
CA LYS A 99 16.38 10.96 -1.82
C LYS A 99 15.12 10.61 -1.03
N ASP A 100 14.98 9.35 -0.68
CA ASP A 100 13.92 8.76 0.17
C ASP A 100 12.64 8.39 -0.56
N ASP A 101 12.66 7.25 -1.24
CA ASP A 101 11.43 6.55 -1.58
C ASP A 101 10.65 6.25 -0.30
N LYS A 102 9.46 6.85 -0.16
CA LYS A 102 8.57 6.66 1.01
C LYS A 102 8.36 5.18 1.29
N ARG A 103 8.27 4.37 0.23
CA ARG A 103 8.06 2.92 0.33
C ARG A 103 9.25 2.21 0.94
N LEU A 104 10.48 2.66 0.64
CA LEU A 104 11.69 2.11 1.23
C LEU A 104 11.78 2.39 2.73
N ILE A 105 11.42 3.61 3.15
CA ILE A 105 11.36 3.96 4.58
C ILE A 105 10.30 3.13 5.32
N VAL A 106 9.11 3.00 4.72
CA VAL A 106 8.03 2.17 5.27
C VAL A 106 8.46 0.71 5.38
N ALA A 107 9.01 0.13 4.32
CA ALA A 107 9.48 -1.25 4.32
C ALA A 107 10.57 -1.48 5.37
N LYS A 108 11.47 -0.50 5.56
CA LYS A 108 12.48 -0.54 6.62
C LYS A 108 11.82 -0.57 8.00
N ALA A 109 10.88 0.33 8.27
CA ALA A 109 10.19 0.41 9.56
C ALA A 109 9.46 -0.89 9.90
N ILE A 110 8.72 -1.46 8.95
CA ILE A 110 8.03 -2.76 9.11
C ILE A 110 9.04 -3.88 9.38
N LYS A 111 10.11 -3.97 8.57
CA LYS A 111 11.13 -5.02 8.71
C LYS A 111 11.85 -4.98 10.06
N THR A 112 12.05 -3.78 10.62
CA THR A 112 12.74 -3.60 11.90
C THR A 112 11.79 -3.49 13.10
N ASP A 113 10.48 -3.69 12.90
CA ASP A 113 9.44 -3.48 13.92
C ASP A 113 9.57 -2.13 14.65
N ALA A 114 9.91 -1.08 13.89
CA ALA A 114 10.12 0.26 14.41
C ALA A 114 8.89 1.14 14.15
N ALA A 115 8.67 2.13 15.02
CA ALA A 115 7.62 3.10 14.80
C ALA A 115 7.99 4.08 13.67
N LEU A 116 6.98 4.64 13.03
CA LEU A 116 7.13 5.62 11.97
C LEU A 116 6.52 6.94 12.41
N GLU A 117 7.29 8.02 12.30
CA GLU A 117 6.80 9.38 12.47
C GLU A 117 6.70 10.06 11.10
N PHE A 118 5.57 10.71 10.81
CA PHE A 118 5.31 11.38 9.54
C PHE A 118 4.25 12.47 9.66
N TYR A 119 4.16 13.33 8.65
CA TYR A 119 3.03 14.24 8.47
C TYR A 119 2.03 13.63 7.50
N TYR A 120 0.76 13.57 7.90
CA TYR A 120 -0.32 13.02 7.09
C TYR A 120 -1.29 14.13 6.68
N SER A 121 -1.47 14.29 5.37
CA SER A 121 -2.44 15.24 4.81
C SER A 121 -3.83 14.62 4.77
N ASN A 122 -4.80 15.29 5.39
CA ASN A 122 -6.21 14.94 5.29
C ASN A 122 -6.81 15.40 3.95
N TYR A 123 -8.10 15.12 3.73
CA TYR A 123 -8.80 15.52 2.51
C TYR A 123 -8.95 17.04 2.34
N ASN A 124 -8.87 17.79 3.44
CA ASN A 124 -8.91 19.26 3.43
C ASN A 124 -7.53 19.88 3.17
N GLY A 125 -6.49 19.06 2.96
CA GLY A 125 -5.12 19.51 2.75
C GLY A 125 -4.34 19.82 4.03
N GLU A 126 -4.97 19.72 5.20
CA GLU A 126 -4.30 19.95 6.48
C GLU A 126 -3.38 18.77 6.81
N ALA A 127 -2.12 19.08 7.10
CA ALA A 127 -1.14 18.10 7.51
C ALA A 127 -1.07 18.00 9.04
N SER A 128 -1.08 16.77 9.55
CA SER A 128 -0.98 16.51 10.99
C SER A 128 0.15 15.51 11.25
N LYS A 129 0.93 15.76 12.30
CA LYS A 129 1.99 14.85 12.72
C LYS A 129 1.41 13.57 13.31
N ARG A 130 1.92 12.42 12.91
CA ARG A 130 1.51 11.08 13.36
C ARG A 130 2.75 10.30 13.79
N THR A 131 2.57 9.49 14.82
CA THR A 131 3.49 8.41 15.21
C THR A 131 2.68 7.13 15.22
N VAL A 132 3.16 6.10 14.51
CA VAL A 132 2.45 4.83 14.34
C VAL A 132 3.41 3.68 14.61
N SER A 133 3.02 2.74 15.45
CA SER A 133 3.76 1.51 15.76
C SER A 133 2.98 0.27 15.29
N ASN A 134 3.58 -0.92 15.43
CA ASN A 134 2.99 -2.19 15.03
C ASN A 134 2.58 -2.16 13.55
N LEU A 135 3.52 -1.77 12.70
CA LEU A 135 3.27 -1.47 11.30
C LEU A 135 3.19 -2.75 10.47
N ASP A 136 2.19 -2.81 9.61
CA ASP A 136 2.10 -3.77 8.52
C ASP A 136 1.51 -3.09 7.27
N TYR A 137 1.66 -3.72 6.11
CA TYR A 137 0.86 -3.37 4.95
C TYR A 137 -0.61 -3.71 5.21
N SER A 138 -1.51 -2.90 4.68
CA SER A 138 -2.94 -3.12 4.89
C SER A 138 -3.41 -4.39 4.16
N GLU A 139 -3.95 -5.35 4.91
CA GLU A 139 -4.60 -6.54 4.31
C GLU A 139 -5.84 -6.14 3.49
N GLU A 140 -6.57 -5.09 3.90
CA GLU A 140 -7.80 -4.62 3.26
C GLU A 140 -7.53 -3.78 1.99
N PHE A 141 -6.52 -2.90 2.02
CA PHE A 141 -6.28 -1.92 0.96
C PHE A 141 -4.99 -2.14 0.16
N GLY A 142 -4.20 -3.16 0.50
CA GLY A 142 -2.97 -3.54 -0.19
C GLY A 142 -1.74 -2.73 0.18
N THR A 143 -0.68 -2.88 -0.61
CA THR A 143 0.68 -2.39 -0.31
C THR A 143 0.88 -0.87 -0.44
N GLU A 144 -0.11 -0.16 -0.98
CA GLU A 144 -0.11 1.31 -1.02
C GLU A 144 -0.56 1.95 0.31
N TYR A 145 -0.98 1.11 1.25
CA TYR A 145 -1.45 1.50 2.57
C TYR A 145 -0.69 0.74 3.65
N ILE A 146 -0.52 1.39 4.79
CA ILE A 146 -0.05 0.76 6.02
C ILE A 146 -1.15 0.80 7.07
N SER A 147 -1.25 -0.24 7.88
CA SER A 147 -2.02 -0.26 9.12
C SER A 147 -1.07 -0.28 10.30
N GLY A 148 -1.52 0.28 11.43
CA GLY A 148 -0.81 0.20 12.70
C GLY A 148 -1.45 1.07 13.76
N PHE A 149 -0.90 0.98 14.98
CA PHE A 149 -1.41 1.67 16.15
C PHE A 149 -1.01 3.16 16.13
N CYS A 150 -1.99 4.05 15.98
CA CYS A 150 -1.78 5.49 15.93
C CYS A 150 -1.81 6.10 17.33
N HIS A 151 -0.66 6.56 17.82
CA HIS A 151 -0.51 7.09 19.19
C HIS A 151 -1.30 8.38 19.45
N LEU A 152 -1.62 9.16 18.42
CA LEU A 152 -2.43 10.38 18.57
C LEU A 152 -3.93 10.09 18.72
N ARG A 153 -4.39 8.90 18.31
CA ARG A 153 -5.79 8.49 18.41
C ARG A 153 -6.01 7.29 19.30
N GLU A 154 -4.92 6.68 19.77
CA GLU A 154 -4.90 5.50 20.64
C GLU A 154 -5.70 4.32 20.05
N GLU A 155 -5.63 4.15 18.72
CA GLU A 155 -6.34 3.09 17.99
C GLU A 155 -5.60 2.71 16.69
N ASP A 156 -5.91 1.53 16.15
CA ASP A 156 -5.39 1.09 14.86
C ASP A 156 -6.01 1.88 13.70
N ARG A 157 -5.16 2.34 12.78
CA ARG A 157 -5.60 3.11 11.62
C ARG A 157 -4.80 2.76 10.38
N THR A 158 -5.47 2.89 9.24
CA THR A 158 -4.88 2.72 7.91
C THR A 158 -4.52 4.08 7.30
N PHE A 159 -3.34 4.17 6.69
CA PHE A 159 -2.80 5.39 6.08
C PHE A 159 -2.30 5.11 4.67
N LYS A 160 -2.69 5.95 3.70
CA LYS A 160 -2.17 5.87 2.32
C LYS A 160 -0.74 6.43 2.27
N ILE A 161 0.24 5.64 1.80
CA ILE A 161 1.67 6.01 1.79
C ILE A 161 1.91 7.31 1.00
N GLU A 162 1.20 7.47 -0.11
CA GLU A 162 1.28 8.66 -0.96
C GLU A 162 1.03 9.98 -0.19
N ARG A 163 0.11 9.95 0.79
CA ARG A 163 -0.29 11.12 1.60
C ARG A 163 0.64 11.42 2.78
N MET A 164 1.66 10.60 2.98
CA MET A 164 2.67 10.82 4.02
C MET A 164 3.77 11.73 3.51
N SER A 165 4.29 12.59 4.38
CA SER A 165 5.44 13.46 4.10
C SER A 165 6.35 13.53 5.31
N LYS A 166 7.64 13.85 5.07
CA LYS A 166 8.69 13.92 6.11
C LYS A 166 8.75 12.65 6.97
N LEU A 167 8.76 11.49 6.32
CA LEU A 167 8.78 10.20 7.00
C LEU A 167 10.14 10.01 7.70
N LYS A 168 10.11 9.51 8.93
CA LYS A 168 11.31 9.08 9.65
C LYS A 168 11.00 7.86 10.52
N VAL A 169 11.93 6.92 10.56
CA VAL A 169 11.87 5.80 11.50
C VAL A 169 12.24 6.31 12.89
N VAL A 170 11.45 5.94 13.89
CA VAL A 170 11.68 6.23 15.31
C VAL A 170 11.67 4.91 16.07
N SER A 171 12.79 4.60 16.72
CA SER A 171 12.99 3.41 17.57
C SER A 171 12.55 3.65 18.99
#